data_AF-A0A9N8L678-F1
#
_entry.id   AF-A0A9N8L678-F1
#
_cell.length_a   1.000
_cell.length_b   1.000
_cell.length_c   1.000
_cell.angle_alpha   90.00
_cell.angle_beta   90.00
_cell.angle_gamma   90.00
#
_symmetry.space_group_name_H-M   'P 1'
#
loop_
_entity.id
_entity.type
_entity.pdbx_description
1 polymer ?
#
loop_
_entity_poly.entity_id
_entity_poly.type
_entity_poly.pdbx_seq_one_letter_code
_entity_poly.pdbx_strand_id
1 'polypeptide(L)'
;MFYQCTIIYLLILRLVNCDRSFTLVLDTTWSMQDDIDVIKANLPSVLNTQEKTDIGNYIIVPFNDPGVGEPIIKATPQEILSSLNGLTAAGGTECPENSLTGIEKALQISKDQSNIFVFTDAYSKDAHKIGSIENLCENTRSKVIILLSGFCSSPNVDVQVYFDVAKACSGAVLKFDAFNLRQAFPYMKEAINVKWTDIITSETFVEYKQLTFTVDAFTKTSLVVASGENPTIEMRTPDDNSIAVEKIVNLRNTQVPKSVEILMDAHITLRGWVVPDYYRLTKLNTIPAIPRGLSQLSLGNFILAILRELYPG
;
A
#
# COMPACT_ATOMS: atom_id res chain seq x y z
N MET A 1 -37.62 -22.12 -8.91
CA MET A 1 -37.21 -20.70 -9.00
C MET A 1 -36.17 -20.28 -7.96
N PHE A 2 -36.41 -20.44 -6.65
CA PHE A 2 -35.41 -20.07 -5.62
C PHE A 2 -34.05 -20.75 -5.81
N TYR A 3 -34.01 -22.05 -6.12
CA TYR A 3 -32.77 -22.81 -6.35
C TYR A 3 -31.95 -22.29 -7.55
N GLN A 4 -32.61 -21.84 -8.62
CA GLN A 4 -31.93 -21.27 -9.80
C GLN A 4 -31.33 -19.90 -9.50
N CYS A 5 -32.02 -19.05 -8.72
CA CYS A 5 -31.46 -17.77 -8.27
C CYS A 5 -30.23 -17.96 -7.36
N THR A 6 -30.24 -18.94 -6.45
CA THR A 6 -29.08 -19.19 -5.58
C THR A 6 -27.88 -19.72 -6.36
N ILE A 7 -28.10 -20.57 -7.36
CA ILE A 7 -27.03 -21.08 -8.24
C ILE A 7 -26.47 -19.96 -9.12
N ILE A 8 -27.32 -19.10 -9.68
CA ILE A 8 -26.90 -17.94 -10.48
C ILE A 8 -26.12 -16.94 -9.60
N TYR A 9 -26.57 -16.67 -8.36
CA TYR A 9 -25.85 -15.82 -7.41
C TYR A 9 -24.49 -16.40 -7.01
N LEU A 10 -24.40 -17.71 -6.74
CA LEU A 10 -23.14 -18.40 -6.45
C LEU A 10 -22.21 -18.46 -7.68
N LEU A 11 -22.77 -18.55 -8.90
CA LEU A 11 -22.03 -18.45 -10.16
C LEU A 11 -21.51 -17.02 -10.41
N ILE A 12 -22.31 -15.98 -10.16
CA ILE A 12 -21.90 -14.58 -10.26
C ILE A 12 -20.81 -14.26 -9.21
N LEU A 13 -20.96 -14.72 -7.97
CA LEU A 13 -19.92 -14.62 -6.94
C LEU A 13 -18.62 -15.34 -7.30
N ARG A 14 -18.70 -16.50 -7.98
CA ARG A 14 -17.51 -17.20 -8.50
C ARG A 14 -16.91 -16.55 -9.75
N LEU A 15 -17.71 -15.84 -10.55
CA LEU A 15 -17.26 -15.13 -11.75
C LEU A 15 -16.64 -13.77 -11.42
N VAL A 16 -16.97 -13.17 -10.27
CA VAL A 16 -16.35 -11.97 -9.72
C VAL A 16 -15.30 -12.36 -8.68
N ASN A 17 -14.28 -13.12 -9.09
CA ASN A 17 -13.06 -13.25 -8.30
C ASN A 17 -12.20 -12.02 -8.61
N CYS A 18 -12.39 -10.93 -7.86
CA CYS A 18 -11.50 -9.77 -7.87
C CYS A 18 -10.21 -10.13 -7.15
N ASP A 19 -9.44 -11.02 -7.78
CA ASP A 19 -8.11 -11.36 -7.31
C ASP A 19 -7.18 -10.20 -7.62
N ARG A 20 -6.31 -9.87 -6.66
CA ARG A 20 -5.24 -8.88 -6.83
C ARG A 20 -3.89 -9.57 -7.01
N SER A 21 -2.90 -8.78 -7.37
CA SER A 21 -1.49 -9.18 -7.39
C SER A 21 -0.78 -8.76 -6.11
N PHE A 22 0.20 -9.55 -5.71
CA PHE A 22 1.30 -9.10 -4.86
C PHE A 22 2.49 -8.81 -5.75
N THR A 23 2.93 -7.55 -5.82
CA THR A 23 3.98 -7.15 -6.74
C THR A 23 5.14 -6.50 -5.98
N LEU A 24 6.35 -6.96 -6.28
CA LEU A 24 7.60 -6.32 -5.88
C LEU A 24 8.23 -5.64 -7.09
N VAL A 25 8.58 -4.37 -6.95
CA VAL A 25 9.50 -3.67 -7.85
C VAL A 25 10.82 -3.60 -7.11
N LEU A 26 11.84 -4.30 -7.59
CA LEU A 26 13.05 -4.54 -6.81
C LEU A 26 14.26 -4.00 -7.56
N ASP A 27 14.94 -3.05 -6.95
CA ASP A 27 16.27 -2.63 -7.34
C ASP A 27 17.24 -3.79 -7.16
N THR A 28 17.96 -4.13 -8.22
CA THR A 28 18.89 -5.27 -8.27
C THR A 28 20.33 -4.85 -8.55
N THR A 29 20.63 -3.57 -8.33
CA THR A 29 21.99 -2.99 -8.35
C THR A 29 22.87 -3.62 -7.29
N TRP A 30 24.20 -3.48 -7.40
CA TRP A 30 25.14 -4.09 -6.46
C TRP A 30 24.98 -3.55 -5.02
N SER A 31 24.60 -2.29 -4.83
CA SER A 31 24.40 -1.69 -3.51
C SER A 31 23.22 -2.29 -2.73
N MET A 32 22.23 -2.85 -3.45
CA MET A 32 21.07 -3.51 -2.87
C MET A 32 21.35 -4.92 -2.30
N GLN A 33 22.59 -5.43 -2.34
CA GLN A 33 22.91 -6.79 -1.91
C GLN A 33 22.40 -7.11 -0.49
N ASP A 34 22.72 -6.25 0.49
CA ASP A 34 22.33 -6.45 1.88
C ASP A 34 20.80 -6.36 2.05
N ASP A 35 20.16 -5.42 1.34
CA ASP A 35 18.71 -5.22 1.37
C ASP A 35 17.98 -6.42 0.75
N ILE A 36 18.45 -6.95 -0.37
CA ILE A 36 17.92 -8.16 -1.01
C ILE A 36 18.02 -9.36 -0.07
N ASP A 37 19.12 -9.51 0.67
CA ASP A 37 19.27 -10.59 1.64
C ASP A 37 18.29 -10.44 2.82
N VAL A 38 18.04 -9.21 3.28
CA VAL A 38 16.97 -8.92 4.25
C VAL A 38 15.59 -9.24 3.67
N ILE A 39 15.32 -8.92 2.41
CA ILE A 39 14.06 -9.23 1.73
C ILE A 39 13.85 -10.74 1.64
N LYS A 40 14.85 -11.51 1.18
CA LYS A 40 14.83 -12.98 1.13
C LYS A 40 14.51 -13.59 2.49
N ALA A 41 15.12 -13.07 3.55
CA ALA A 41 14.94 -13.60 4.90
C ALA A 41 13.57 -13.32 5.52
N ASN A 42 12.91 -12.20 5.17
CA ASN A 42 11.71 -11.73 5.88
C ASN A 42 10.42 -11.85 5.06
N LEU A 43 10.49 -11.78 3.73
CA LEU A 43 9.33 -11.87 2.85
C LEU A 43 8.52 -13.18 3.01
N PRO A 44 9.13 -14.36 3.27
CA PRO A 44 8.34 -15.56 3.57
C PRO A 44 7.33 -15.35 4.69
N SER A 45 7.70 -14.61 5.74
CA SER A 45 6.79 -14.32 6.85
C SER A 45 5.63 -13.41 6.45
N VAL A 46 5.83 -12.53 5.46
CA VAL A 46 4.78 -11.69 4.89
C VAL A 46 3.83 -12.55 4.09
N LEU A 47 4.32 -13.48 3.27
CA LEU A 47 3.49 -14.28 2.36
C LEU A 47 2.85 -15.53 3.00
N ASN A 48 3.39 -16.06 4.10
CA ASN A 48 2.97 -17.32 4.72
C ASN A 48 1.67 -17.23 5.58
N THR A 49 0.80 -16.27 5.32
CA THR A 49 -0.48 -16.18 6.03
C THR A 49 -1.53 -16.99 5.25
N GLN A 50 -2.06 -18.05 5.87
CA GLN A 50 -3.02 -19.00 5.27
C GLN A 50 -4.33 -18.38 4.75
N GLU A 51 -4.53 -17.07 4.92
CA GLU A 51 -5.79 -16.36 4.66
C GLU A 51 -5.80 -15.52 3.37
N LYS A 52 -4.71 -15.53 2.57
CA LYS A 52 -4.57 -14.69 1.36
C LYS A 52 -5.26 -15.28 0.14
N THR A 53 -6.56 -15.54 0.27
CA THR A 53 -7.41 -16.09 -0.79
C THR A 53 -7.71 -15.09 -1.92
N ASP A 54 -7.40 -13.81 -1.71
CA ASP A 54 -7.63 -12.73 -2.67
C ASP A 54 -6.41 -12.39 -3.53
N ILE A 55 -5.25 -13.04 -3.33
CA ILE A 55 -4.05 -12.84 -4.16
C ILE A 55 -3.98 -13.94 -5.22
N GLY A 56 -4.16 -13.59 -6.48
CA GLY A 56 -4.19 -14.55 -7.59
C GLY A 56 -2.85 -14.79 -8.28
N ASN A 57 -1.89 -13.89 -8.11
CA ASN A 57 -0.52 -14.04 -8.63
C ASN A 57 0.48 -13.18 -7.85
N TYR A 58 1.75 -13.55 -8.00
CA TYR A 58 2.89 -12.91 -7.36
C TYR A 58 3.90 -12.50 -8.42
N ILE A 59 4.38 -11.26 -8.35
CA ILE A 59 5.18 -10.63 -9.39
C ILE A 59 6.44 -10.02 -8.78
N ILE A 60 7.59 -10.22 -9.42
CA ILE A 60 8.81 -9.45 -9.18
C ILE A 60 9.19 -8.74 -10.49
N VAL A 61 9.33 -7.43 -10.44
CA VAL A 61 9.85 -6.59 -11.52
C VAL A 61 11.24 -6.12 -11.09
N PRO A 62 12.31 -6.83 -11.49
CA PRO A 62 13.66 -6.38 -11.20
C PRO A 62 14.00 -5.17 -12.08
N PHE A 63 14.69 -4.18 -11.53
CA PHE A 63 15.25 -3.08 -12.31
C PHE A 63 16.69 -2.81 -11.89
N ASN A 64 17.48 -2.35 -12.85
CA ASN A 64 18.90 -2.00 -12.73
C ASN A 64 19.38 -1.48 -14.09
N ASP A 65 20.38 -0.61 -14.14
CA ASP A 65 20.94 -0.12 -15.40
C ASP A 65 21.32 -1.25 -16.39
N PRO A 66 20.95 -1.13 -17.68
CA PRO A 66 20.40 0.06 -18.35
C PRO A 66 18.86 0.18 -18.33
N GLY A 67 18.10 -0.59 -17.53
CA GLY A 67 16.64 -0.47 -17.54
C GLY A 67 15.88 -1.41 -16.59
N VAL A 68 14.82 -2.02 -17.10
CA VAL A 68 13.96 -2.94 -16.33
C VAL A 68 14.14 -4.35 -16.89
N GLY A 69 14.41 -5.31 -16.01
CA GLY A 69 14.54 -6.71 -16.36
C GLY A 69 13.18 -7.37 -16.64
N GLU A 70 13.23 -8.59 -17.16
CA GLU A 70 12.02 -9.37 -17.44
C GLU A 70 11.22 -9.64 -16.15
N PRO A 71 9.92 -9.31 -16.09
CA PRO A 71 9.09 -9.60 -14.93
C PRO A 71 8.97 -11.09 -14.66
N ILE A 72 9.12 -11.48 -13.40
CA ILE A 72 8.92 -12.85 -12.93
C ILE A 72 7.51 -12.96 -12.35
N ILE A 73 6.64 -13.73 -13.00
CA ILE A 73 5.25 -13.91 -12.59
C ILE A 73 5.03 -15.37 -12.18
N LYS A 74 4.47 -15.59 -10.99
CA LYS A 74 4.18 -16.91 -10.43
C LYS A 74 2.77 -16.99 -9.85
N ALA A 75 2.21 -18.18 -9.80
CA ALA A 75 0.86 -18.40 -9.26
C ALA A 75 0.88 -18.56 -7.75
N THR A 76 1.97 -19.08 -7.18
CA THR A 76 2.05 -19.40 -5.74
C THR A 76 3.14 -18.60 -5.01
N PRO A 77 2.96 -18.35 -3.69
CA PRO A 77 3.99 -17.71 -2.89
C PRO A 77 5.29 -18.52 -2.83
N GLN A 78 5.22 -19.86 -2.86
CA GLN A 78 6.41 -20.71 -2.81
C GLN A 78 7.29 -20.55 -4.06
N GLU A 79 6.66 -20.48 -5.24
CA GLU A 79 7.38 -20.31 -6.50
C GLU A 79 8.03 -18.92 -6.63
N ILE A 80 7.35 -17.86 -6.19
CA ILE A 80 7.93 -16.50 -6.24
C ILE A 80 9.07 -16.37 -5.23
N LEU A 81 8.95 -16.96 -4.04
CA LEU A 81 10.01 -16.98 -3.04
C LEU A 81 11.23 -17.78 -3.53
N SER A 82 11.01 -18.89 -4.22
CA SER A 82 12.10 -19.62 -4.86
C SER A 82 12.78 -18.78 -5.95
N SER A 83 12.01 -18.01 -6.71
CA SER A 83 12.57 -17.10 -7.74
C SER A 83 13.36 -15.96 -7.10
N LEU A 84 12.83 -15.36 -6.03
CA LEU A 84 13.50 -14.33 -5.24
C LEU A 84 14.84 -14.82 -4.68
N ASN A 85 14.91 -16.05 -4.17
CA ASN A 85 16.15 -16.61 -3.64
C ASN A 85 17.25 -16.74 -4.71
N GLY A 86 16.87 -16.91 -5.98
CA GLY A 86 17.78 -16.95 -7.12
C GLY A 86 18.23 -15.58 -7.64
N LEU A 87 17.62 -14.47 -7.18
CA LEU A 87 18.03 -13.13 -7.59
C LEU A 87 19.38 -12.76 -6.97
N THR A 88 20.22 -12.12 -7.76
CA THR A 88 21.55 -11.63 -7.37
C THR A 88 21.67 -10.15 -7.65
N ALA A 89 22.21 -9.39 -6.70
CA ALA A 89 22.61 -8.01 -6.92
C ALA A 89 23.79 -7.98 -7.91
N ALA A 90 23.70 -7.15 -8.94
CA ALA A 90 24.75 -6.98 -9.95
C ALA A 90 24.66 -5.58 -10.55
N GLY A 91 25.60 -5.16 -11.40
CA GLY A 91 25.49 -3.88 -12.12
C GLY A 91 25.34 -2.64 -11.22
N GLY A 92 24.72 -1.59 -11.74
CA GLY A 92 24.42 -0.36 -10.98
C GLY A 92 25.63 0.53 -10.73
N THR A 93 26.12 1.24 -11.75
CA THR A 93 27.21 2.23 -11.59
C THR A 93 26.70 3.67 -11.49
N GLU A 94 25.41 3.92 -11.78
CA GLU A 94 24.85 5.27 -11.84
C GLU A 94 23.68 5.46 -10.87
N CYS A 95 23.92 6.21 -9.79
CA CYS A 95 22.85 6.80 -8.96
C CYS A 95 22.54 8.18 -9.57
N PRO A 96 21.29 8.49 -9.99
CA PRO A 96 20.03 7.82 -9.68
C PRO A 96 19.58 6.72 -10.66
N GLU A 97 18.62 5.90 -10.22
CA GLU A 97 18.19 4.65 -10.85
C GLU A 97 16.86 4.77 -11.63
N ASN A 98 16.49 3.77 -12.43
CA ASN A 98 15.27 3.75 -13.28
C ASN A 98 14.03 3.18 -12.58
N SER A 99 13.80 3.57 -11.33
CA SER A 99 12.75 2.96 -10.50
C SER A 99 11.33 3.28 -10.99
N LEU A 100 11.07 4.45 -11.59
CA LEU A 100 9.73 4.80 -12.07
C LEU A 100 9.32 3.97 -13.30
N THR A 101 10.26 3.59 -14.17
CA THR A 101 10.02 2.66 -15.27
C THR A 101 9.64 1.27 -14.73
N GLY A 102 10.27 0.84 -13.63
CA GLY A 102 9.89 -0.38 -12.91
C GLY A 102 8.48 -0.32 -12.33
N ILE A 103 8.12 0.82 -11.72
CA ILE A 103 6.77 1.08 -11.17
C ILE A 103 5.71 1.08 -12.27
N GLU A 104 5.95 1.80 -13.37
CA GLU A 104 5.07 1.84 -14.53
C GLU A 104 4.83 0.41 -15.07
N LYS A 105 5.90 -0.37 -15.22
CA LYS A 105 5.79 -1.76 -15.69
C LYS A 105 4.98 -2.62 -14.72
N ALA A 106 5.18 -2.47 -13.41
CA ALA A 106 4.42 -3.19 -12.40
C ALA A 106 2.93 -2.85 -12.44
N LEU A 107 2.57 -1.57 -12.58
CA LEU A 107 1.18 -1.13 -12.72
C LEU A 107 0.51 -1.71 -13.98
N GLN A 108 1.24 -1.83 -15.09
CA GLN A 108 0.72 -2.38 -16.34
C GLN A 108 0.42 -3.89 -16.28
N ILE A 109 1.18 -4.66 -15.48
CA ILE A 109 1.09 -6.13 -15.45
C ILE A 109 0.39 -6.68 -14.21
N SER A 110 0.24 -5.86 -13.18
CA SER A 110 -0.50 -6.23 -11.97
C SER A 110 -2.00 -6.20 -12.25
N LYS A 111 -2.76 -7.02 -11.52
CA LYS A 111 -4.22 -6.92 -11.51
C LYS A 111 -4.64 -5.60 -10.85
N ASP A 112 -5.86 -5.15 -11.11
CA ASP A 112 -6.41 -3.97 -10.45
C ASP A 112 -6.45 -4.14 -8.93
N GLN A 113 -6.43 -3.02 -8.20
CA GLN A 113 -6.51 -2.96 -6.73
C GLN A 113 -5.40 -3.74 -6.02
N SER A 114 -4.23 -3.83 -6.66
CA SER A 114 -3.06 -4.53 -6.13
C SER A 114 -2.24 -3.65 -5.20
N ASN A 115 -1.43 -4.30 -4.34
CA ASN A 115 -0.37 -3.62 -3.61
C ASN A 115 0.96 -3.88 -4.34
N ILE A 116 1.63 -2.81 -4.73
CA ILE A 116 2.95 -2.79 -5.35
C ILE A 116 3.94 -2.23 -4.34
N PHE A 117 4.93 -3.03 -3.95
CA PHE A 117 5.99 -2.64 -3.02
C PHE A 117 7.28 -2.40 -3.80
N VAL A 118 7.81 -1.19 -3.72
CA VAL A 118 9.04 -0.77 -4.38
C VAL A 118 10.17 -0.78 -3.36
N PHE A 119 11.27 -1.48 -3.64
CA PHE A 119 12.47 -1.50 -2.82
C PHE A 119 13.63 -0.91 -3.61
N THR A 120 14.26 0.14 -3.07
CA THR A 120 15.44 0.79 -3.65
C THR A 120 16.18 1.59 -2.57
N ASP A 121 17.49 1.73 -2.75
CA ASP A 121 18.35 2.60 -1.95
C ASP A 121 18.69 3.92 -2.68
N ALA A 122 18.06 4.17 -3.83
CA ALA A 122 18.35 5.29 -4.71
C ALA A 122 17.11 6.12 -5.07
N TYR A 123 17.34 7.38 -5.45
CA TYR A 123 16.31 8.21 -6.09
C TYR A 123 16.14 7.83 -7.57
N SER A 124 15.05 8.31 -8.20
CA SER A 124 14.73 8.04 -9.61
C SER A 124 15.31 9.07 -10.57
N LYS A 125 15.88 8.63 -11.70
CA LYS A 125 16.29 9.53 -12.82
C LYS A 125 15.21 9.71 -13.90
N ASP A 126 14.11 8.97 -13.81
CA ASP A 126 13.05 8.89 -14.81
C ASP A 126 11.73 9.57 -14.38
N ALA A 127 11.83 10.71 -13.68
CA ALA A 127 10.70 11.53 -13.20
C ALA A 127 9.70 11.94 -14.31
N HIS A 128 10.11 11.98 -15.57
CA HIS A 128 9.23 12.24 -16.71
C HIS A 128 8.10 11.20 -16.87
N LYS A 129 8.19 10.05 -16.20
CA LYS A 129 7.17 8.99 -16.18
C LYS A 129 5.98 9.27 -15.26
N ILE A 130 6.05 10.30 -14.40
CA ILE A 130 5.04 10.54 -13.36
C ILE A 130 3.61 10.63 -13.91
N GLY A 131 3.39 11.35 -15.02
CA GLY A 131 2.05 11.47 -15.62
C GLY A 131 1.48 10.16 -16.17
N SER A 132 2.34 9.22 -16.60
CA SER A 132 1.90 7.87 -17.00
C SER A 132 1.49 7.05 -15.79
N ILE A 133 2.26 7.14 -14.71
CA ILE A 133 1.99 6.45 -13.43
C ILE A 133 0.69 6.97 -12.81
N GLU A 134 0.45 8.28 -12.81
CA GLU A 134 -0.81 8.88 -12.34
C GLU A 134 -2.03 8.27 -13.05
N ASN A 135 -2.01 8.22 -14.39
CA ASN A 135 -3.08 7.62 -15.18
C ASN A 135 -3.26 6.12 -14.86
N LEU A 136 -2.16 5.37 -14.70
CA LEU A 136 -2.23 3.94 -14.37
C LEU A 136 -2.79 3.71 -12.96
N CYS A 137 -2.44 4.55 -11.99
CA CYS A 137 -2.94 4.46 -10.63
C CYS A 137 -4.43 4.80 -10.53
N GLU A 138 -4.90 5.81 -11.26
CA GLU A 138 -6.34 6.11 -11.34
C GLU A 138 -7.14 4.95 -11.95
N ASN A 139 -6.64 4.37 -13.05
CA ASN A 139 -7.33 3.29 -13.76
C ASN A 139 -7.32 1.96 -13.00
N THR A 140 -6.16 1.56 -12.47
CA THR A 140 -6.01 0.26 -11.80
C THR A 140 -6.42 0.31 -10.34
N ARG A 141 -6.46 1.50 -9.72
CA ARG A 141 -6.67 1.71 -8.27
C ARG A 141 -5.67 0.92 -7.42
N SER A 142 -4.49 0.63 -7.98
CA SER A 142 -3.42 -0.06 -7.29
C SER A 142 -2.65 0.88 -6.38
N LYS A 143 -2.18 0.36 -5.26
CA LYS A 143 -1.37 1.08 -4.29
C LYS A 143 0.10 0.89 -4.54
N VAL A 144 0.86 1.99 -4.58
CA VAL A 144 2.32 1.97 -4.72
C VAL A 144 2.97 2.41 -3.41
N ILE A 145 3.54 1.46 -2.69
CA ILE A 145 4.27 1.68 -1.43
C ILE A 145 5.77 1.63 -1.73
N ILE A 146 6.48 2.71 -1.39
CA ILE A 146 7.91 2.86 -1.65
C ILE A 146 8.67 2.68 -0.35
N LEU A 147 9.61 1.72 -0.35
CA LEU A 147 10.47 1.38 0.77
C LEU A 147 11.89 1.82 0.40
N LEU A 148 12.27 3.00 0.87
CA LEU A 148 13.50 3.70 0.48
C LEU A 148 14.54 3.59 1.61
N SER A 149 15.66 2.91 1.36
CA SER A 149 16.71 2.65 2.36
C SER A 149 17.94 3.57 2.23
N GLY A 150 18.00 4.39 1.18
CA GLY A 150 19.15 5.24 0.87
C GLY A 150 18.78 6.52 0.11
N PHE A 151 19.80 7.19 -0.41
CA PHE A 151 19.65 8.41 -1.20
C PHE A 151 20.80 8.54 -2.22
N CYS A 152 20.52 9.22 -3.32
CA CYS A 152 21.57 9.66 -4.25
C CYS A 152 21.98 11.10 -3.95
N SER A 153 23.28 11.37 -3.92
CA SER A 153 23.80 12.75 -3.96
C SER A 153 23.93 13.21 -5.41
N SER A 154 22.81 13.51 -6.07
CA SER A 154 22.79 14.00 -7.46
C SER A 154 22.10 15.37 -7.55
N PRO A 155 22.68 16.34 -8.29
CA PRO A 155 21.98 17.59 -8.57
C PRO A 155 20.69 17.33 -9.36
N ASN A 156 19.59 17.95 -8.94
CA ASN A 156 18.28 17.90 -9.61
C ASN A 156 17.49 16.59 -9.47
N VAL A 157 17.87 15.70 -8.55
CA VAL A 157 17.05 14.55 -8.18
C VAL A 157 16.84 14.54 -6.67
N ASP A 158 15.58 14.48 -6.27
CA ASP A 158 15.18 14.43 -4.87
C ASP A 158 14.10 13.36 -4.65
N VAL A 159 13.71 13.21 -3.38
CA VAL A 159 12.71 12.26 -2.94
C VAL A 159 11.27 12.65 -3.33
N GLN A 160 11.03 13.86 -3.85
CA GLN A 160 9.69 14.39 -4.08
C GLN A 160 8.91 13.55 -5.08
N VAL A 161 9.58 13.05 -6.13
CA VAL A 161 8.96 12.18 -7.14
C VAL A 161 8.30 10.93 -6.52
N TYR A 162 8.88 10.37 -5.44
CA TYR A 162 8.30 9.22 -4.75
C TYR A 162 7.06 9.61 -3.93
N PHE A 163 7.05 10.80 -3.33
CA PHE A 163 5.86 11.31 -2.65
C PHE A 163 4.74 11.60 -3.65
N ASP A 164 5.07 12.08 -4.85
CA ASP A 164 4.10 12.30 -5.92
C ASP A 164 3.49 10.97 -6.41
N VAL A 165 4.31 9.93 -6.58
CA VAL A 165 3.81 8.56 -6.87
C VAL A 165 2.91 8.05 -5.75
N ALA A 166 3.34 8.15 -4.50
CA ALA A 166 2.54 7.70 -3.35
C ALA A 166 1.19 8.44 -3.29
N LYS A 167 1.18 9.74 -3.58
CA LYS A 167 -0.03 10.57 -3.68
C LYS A 167 -0.98 10.05 -4.74
N ALA A 168 -0.47 9.84 -5.95
CA ALA A 168 -1.26 9.43 -7.10
C ALA A 168 -1.87 8.03 -6.93
N CYS A 169 -1.17 7.17 -6.21
CA CYS A 169 -1.51 5.76 -6.08
C CYS A 169 -2.11 5.40 -4.71
N SER A 170 -2.56 6.36 -3.90
CA SER A 170 -3.04 6.12 -2.52
C SER A 170 -2.09 5.21 -1.70
N GLY A 171 -0.80 5.40 -1.94
CA GLY A 171 0.30 4.64 -1.38
C GLY A 171 1.02 5.42 -0.30
N ALA A 172 2.26 5.02 0.01
CA ALA A 172 3.08 5.70 1.01
C ALA A 172 4.57 5.58 0.68
N VAL A 173 5.38 6.51 1.17
CA VAL A 173 6.84 6.38 1.19
C VAL A 173 7.26 6.07 2.61
N LEU A 174 8.03 5.00 2.83
CA LEU A 174 8.67 4.69 4.09
C LEU A 174 10.18 4.79 3.90
N LYS A 175 10.80 5.71 4.64
CA LYS A 175 12.25 5.91 4.67
C LYS A 175 12.88 5.08 5.79
N PHE A 176 13.93 4.35 5.46
CA PHE A 176 14.72 3.53 6.38
C PHE A 176 16.19 3.94 6.29
N ASP A 177 16.91 3.76 7.39
CA ASP A 177 18.36 3.59 7.28
C ASP A 177 18.61 2.12 6.88
N ALA A 178 19.69 1.82 6.14
CA ALA A 178 19.97 0.47 5.61
C ALA A 178 19.75 -0.67 6.63
N PHE A 179 20.23 -0.52 7.87
CA PHE A 179 20.08 -1.54 8.92
C PHE A 179 18.64 -1.76 9.43
N ASN A 180 17.71 -0.87 9.07
CA ASN A 180 16.34 -0.83 9.58
C ASN A 180 15.30 -1.36 8.59
N LEU A 181 15.69 -1.80 7.38
CA LEU A 181 14.74 -2.31 6.37
C LEU A 181 13.85 -3.44 6.90
N ARG A 182 14.34 -4.26 7.85
CA ARG A 182 13.56 -5.31 8.53
C ARG A 182 12.26 -4.79 9.16
N GLN A 183 12.21 -3.52 9.53
CA GLN A 183 11.02 -2.90 10.13
C GLN A 183 9.93 -2.59 9.09
N ALA A 184 10.20 -2.72 7.80
CA ALA A 184 9.18 -2.59 6.75
C ALA A 184 8.20 -3.77 6.71
N PHE A 185 8.64 -4.99 7.01
CA PHE A 185 7.82 -6.20 6.84
C PHE A 185 6.57 -6.27 7.74
N PRO A 186 6.57 -5.79 9.00
CA PRO A 186 5.34 -5.59 9.78
C PRO A 186 4.33 -4.69 9.06
N TYR A 187 4.76 -3.55 8.50
CA TYR A 187 3.89 -2.68 7.72
C TYR A 187 3.39 -3.36 6.44
N MET A 188 4.24 -4.10 5.72
CA MET A 188 3.80 -4.87 4.55
C MET A 188 2.71 -5.88 4.91
N LYS A 189 2.83 -6.58 6.04
CA LYS A 189 1.77 -7.49 6.52
C LYS A 189 0.46 -6.75 6.75
N GLU A 190 0.52 -5.60 7.43
CA GLU A 190 -0.65 -4.76 7.67
C GLU A 190 -1.29 -4.29 6.36
N ALA A 191 -0.51 -3.75 5.44
CA ALA A 191 -0.97 -3.23 4.15
C ALA A 191 -1.59 -4.33 3.25
N ILE A 192 -1.11 -5.57 3.36
CA ILE A 192 -1.67 -6.69 2.59
C ILE A 192 -2.92 -7.26 3.26
N ASN A 193 -2.94 -7.38 4.58
CA ASN A 193 -4.01 -8.07 5.29
C ASN A 193 -5.23 -7.18 5.56
N VAL A 194 -5.07 -5.86 5.53
CA VAL A 194 -6.12 -4.90 5.84
C VAL A 194 -6.44 -4.03 4.63
N LYS A 195 -7.73 -3.96 4.28
CA LYS A 195 -8.24 -3.09 3.21
C LYS A 195 -8.41 -1.66 3.73
N TRP A 196 -7.29 -0.95 3.76
CA TRP A 196 -7.22 0.46 4.12
C TRP A 196 -7.87 1.33 3.05
N THR A 197 -8.67 2.31 3.47
CA THR A 197 -9.17 3.41 2.62
C THR A 197 -8.39 4.67 2.96
N ASP A 198 -7.88 5.36 1.96
CA ASP A 198 -7.18 6.64 2.11
C ASP A 198 -8.16 7.77 2.47
N ILE A 199 -7.69 8.72 3.29
CA ILE A 199 -8.51 9.84 3.78
C ILE A 199 -7.95 11.18 3.31
N ILE A 200 -6.63 11.30 3.29
CA ILE A 200 -5.93 12.54 2.93
C ILE A 200 -4.78 12.17 2.02
N THR A 201 -4.71 12.85 0.88
CA THR A 201 -3.61 12.79 -0.06
C THR A 201 -2.51 13.75 0.36
N SER A 202 -1.27 13.27 0.27
CA SER A 202 -0.05 13.87 0.80
C SER A 202 0.13 15.36 0.47
N GLU A 203 0.44 16.13 1.52
CA GLU A 203 0.93 17.50 1.46
C GLU A 203 2.17 17.60 2.34
N THR A 204 3.31 17.90 1.72
CA THR A 204 4.56 18.19 2.44
C THR A 204 4.40 19.41 3.33
N PHE A 205 4.84 19.33 4.59
CA PHE A 205 4.90 20.48 5.47
C PHE A 205 6.24 20.54 6.21
N VAL A 206 6.59 21.76 6.61
CA VAL A 206 7.80 22.06 7.37
C VAL A 206 7.37 22.44 8.79
N GLU A 207 8.09 21.94 9.80
CA GLU A 207 7.90 22.20 11.24
C GLU A 207 6.68 21.55 11.89
N TYR A 208 5.47 22.04 11.62
CA TYR A 208 4.27 21.71 12.39
C TYR A 208 3.04 21.64 11.50
N LYS A 209 2.28 20.54 11.61
CA LYS A 209 0.95 20.43 11.02
C LYS A 209 0.03 19.67 11.95
N GLN A 210 -1.08 20.31 12.32
CA GLN A 210 -2.19 19.65 12.98
C GLN A 210 -3.24 19.30 11.94
N LEU A 211 -3.58 18.03 11.85
CA LEU A 211 -4.65 17.53 11.02
C LEU A 211 -5.81 17.11 11.92
N THR A 212 -7.01 17.52 11.54
CA THR A 212 -8.24 17.12 12.24
C THR A 212 -8.93 16.06 11.41
N PHE A 213 -9.19 14.92 12.04
CA PHE A 213 -9.90 13.81 11.44
C PHE A 213 -11.25 13.65 12.14
N THR A 214 -12.32 13.85 11.37
CA THR A 214 -13.67 13.49 11.80
C THR A 214 -13.88 11.99 11.68
N VAL A 215 -14.18 11.35 12.79
CA VAL A 215 -14.42 9.91 12.88
C VAL A 215 -15.89 9.69 12.58
N ASP A 216 -16.19 9.20 11.37
CA ASP A 216 -17.54 8.76 11.07
C ASP A 216 -17.89 7.48 11.85
N ALA A 217 -19.19 7.17 11.93
CA ALA A 217 -19.71 6.02 12.68
C ALA A 217 -19.14 4.65 12.23
N PHE A 218 -18.42 4.59 11.10
CA PHE A 218 -17.91 3.37 10.50
C PHE A 218 -16.38 3.24 10.59
N THR A 219 -15.69 4.32 10.96
CA THR A 219 -14.24 4.34 11.13
C THR A 219 -13.88 3.89 12.54
N LYS A 220 -13.28 2.70 12.65
CA LYS A 220 -12.83 2.18 13.96
C LYS A 220 -11.34 2.34 14.20
N THR A 221 -10.57 2.41 13.14
CA THR A 221 -9.11 2.33 13.21
C THR A 221 -8.52 3.25 12.15
N SER A 222 -7.51 4.03 12.52
CA SER A 222 -6.66 4.76 11.60
C SER A 222 -5.24 4.20 11.61
N LEU A 223 -4.56 4.39 10.49
CA LEU A 223 -3.15 4.15 10.30
C LEU A 223 -2.57 5.42 9.69
N VAL A 224 -1.50 5.93 10.29
CA VAL A 224 -0.78 7.08 9.77
C VAL A 224 0.60 6.62 9.39
N VAL A 225 1.05 6.93 8.19
CA VAL A 225 2.46 6.80 7.81
C VAL A 225 3.02 8.20 7.77
N ALA A 226 4.05 8.49 8.55
CA ALA A 226 4.76 9.77 8.49
C ALA A 226 6.22 9.50 8.18
N SER A 227 6.71 10.03 7.06
CA SER A 227 8.10 9.91 6.65
C SER A 227 8.77 11.25 6.45
N GLY A 228 10.02 11.35 6.87
CA GLY A 228 10.75 12.61 6.88
C GLY A 228 11.85 12.66 7.95
N GLU A 229 12.22 13.84 8.44
CA GLU A 229 13.26 13.97 9.47
C GLU A 229 12.64 14.06 10.87
N ASN A 230 12.88 13.02 11.70
CA ASN A 230 12.37 12.91 13.06
C ASN A 230 10.84 13.17 13.18
N PRO A 231 9.99 12.54 12.34
CA PRO A 231 8.56 12.74 12.41
C PRO A 231 8.08 12.38 13.82
N THR A 232 7.35 13.26 14.47
CA THR A 232 6.68 12.95 15.75
C THR A 232 5.18 13.02 15.54
N ILE A 233 4.47 11.95 15.89
CA ILE A 233 3.01 11.87 15.77
C ILE A 233 2.40 11.75 17.16
N GLU A 234 1.47 12.66 17.46
CA GLU A 234 0.61 12.57 18.63
C GLU A 234 -0.85 12.52 18.17
N MET A 235 -1.59 11.50 18.62
CA MET A 235 -3.02 11.38 18.38
C MET A 235 -3.78 11.71 19.66
N ARG A 236 -4.68 12.67 19.58
CA ARG A 236 -5.53 13.10 20.69
C ARG A 236 -6.98 13.21 20.27
N THR A 237 -7.89 13.07 21.22
CA THR A 237 -9.32 13.39 21.08
C THR A 237 -9.54 14.92 21.13
N PRO A 238 -10.75 15.44 20.85
CA PRO A 238 -11.00 16.89 20.81
C PRO A 238 -10.97 17.52 22.20
N ASP A 239 -11.11 16.71 23.24
CA ASP A 239 -10.92 17.06 24.65
C ASP A 239 -9.48 16.84 25.15
N ASP A 240 -8.52 16.69 24.22
CA ASP A 240 -7.07 16.64 24.46
C ASP A 240 -6.56 15.37 25.19
N ASN A 241 -7.38 14.30 25.25
CA ASN A 241 -6.94 13.02 25.79
C ASN A 241 -6.10 12.23 24.78
N SER A 242 -5.04 11.57 25.25
CA SER A 242 -4.18 10.74 24.39
C SER A 242 -4.91 9.50 23.88
N ILE A 243 -4.79 9.22 22.59
CA ILE A 243 -5.28 7.97 21.98
C ILE A 243 -4.18 6.91 22.03
N ALA A 244 -4.54 5.69 22.46
CA ALA A 244 -3.62 4.56 22.47
C ALA A 244 -3.29 4.11 21.03
N VAL A 245 -2.00 4.01 20.74
CA VAL A 245 -1.49 3.61 19.42
C VAL A 245 -0.51 2.43 19.54
N GLU A 246 -0.68 1.46 18.64
CA GLU A 246 0.34 0.47 18.33
C GLU A 246 1.33 1.09 17.33
N LYS A 247 2.63 1.00 17.60
CA LYS A 247 3.66 1.51 16.68
C LYS A 247 4.13 0.39 15.75
N ILE A 248 3.53 0.30 14.56
CA ILE A 248 3.89 -0.71 13.54
C ILE A 248 5.32 -0.50 13.05
N VAL A 249 5.71 0.77 12.86
CA VAL A 249 7.09 1.20 12.56
C VAL A 249 7.41 2.39 13.48
N ASN A 250 8.60 2.38 14.08
CA ASN A 250 9.05 3.46 14.97
C ASN A 250 10.54 3.73 14.75
N LEU A 251 10.83 4.52 13.73
CA LEU A 251 12.17 4.85 13.29
C LEU A 251 12.41 6.36 13.31
N ARG A 252 13.69 6.72 13.22
CA ARG A 252 14.13 8.12 13.08
C ARG A 252 13.49 8.82 11.88
N ASN A 253 13.36 8.12 10.75
CA ASN A 253 12.91 8.72 9.50
C ASN A 253 11.46 8.37 9.13
N THR A 254 10.84 7.43 9.86
CA THR A 254 9.48 6.95 9.59
C THR A 254 8.79 6.51 10.87
N GLN A 255 7.56 7.01 11.10
CA GLN A 255 6.68 6.50 12.14
C GLN A 255 5.36 6.02 11.54
N VAL A 256 4.91 4.84 11.97
CA VAL A 256 3.63 4.26 11.55
C VAL A 256 2.79 3.85 12.77
N PRO A 257 2.12 4.80 13.44
CA PRO A 257 1.16 4.49 14.48
C PRO A 257 -0.18 4.05 13.91
N LYS A 258 -0.72 2.99 14.51
CA LYS A 258 -2.04 2.43 14.29
C LYS A 258 -2.87 2.63 15.55
N SER A 259 -4.01 3.29 15.46
CA SER A 259 -4.91 3.44 16.61
C SER A 259 -5.57 2.11 16.94
N VAL A 260 -5.77 1.77 18.22
CA VAL A 260 -6.38 0.49 18.59
C VAL A 260 -7.92 0.52 18.51
N GLU A 261 -8.55 1.67 18.72
CA GLU A 261 -9.97 1.95 18.44
C GLU A 261 -10.19 3.46 18.56
N ILE A 262 -10.86 4.09 17.59
CA ILE A 262 -11.22 5.51 17.63
C ILE A 262 -12.75 5.62 17.62
N LEU A 263 -13.32 6.18 18.67
CA LEU A 263 -14.78 6.30 18.88
C LEU A 263 -15.30 7.74 18.76
N MET A 264 -14.39 8.71 18.60
CA MET A 264 -14.67 10.14 18.51
C MET A 264 -13.56 10.82 17.72
N ASP A 265 -13.85 11.98 17.13
CA ASP A 265 -12.91 12.77 16.33
C ASP A 265 -11.50 12.83 16.92
N ALA A 266 -10.49 12.86 16.06
CA ALA A 266 -9.11 12.87 16.49
C ALA A 266 -8.33 14.04 15.88
N HIS A 267 -7.52 14.70 16.70
CA HIS A 267 -6.47 15.58 16.26
C HIS A 267 -5.17 14.79 16.16
N ILE A 268 -4.56 14.83 14.98
CA ILE A 268 -3.25 14.25 14.73
C ILE A 268 -2.28 15.40 14.60
N THR A 269 -1.40 15.53 15.59
CA THR A 269 -0.34 16.53 15.59
C THR A 269 0.91 15.90 15.04
N LEU A 270 1.46 16.51 14.00
CA LEU A 270 2.71 16.10 13.38
C LEU A 270 3.76 17.19 13.59
N ARG A 271 5.00 16.78 13.87
CA ARG A 271 6.15 17.68 13.97
C ARG A 271 7.33 17.14 13.17
N GLY A 272 8.10 18.05 12.60
CA GLY A 272 9.29 17.76 11.77
C GLY A 272 9.08 18.13 10.30
N TRP A 273 10.07 17.80 9.46
CA TRP A 273 9.90 17.83 8.00
C TRP A 273 9.30 16.49 7.59
N VAL A 274 8.01 16.45 7.24
CA VAL A 274 7.24 15.20 7.14
C VAL A 274 6.28 15.24 5.96
N VAL A 275 6.11 14.09 5.32
CA VAL A 275 5.02 13.81 4.39
C VAL A 275 4.18 12.68 4.97
N PRO A 276 2.91 12.95 5.33
CA PRO A 276 2.06 11.95 5.94
C PRO A 276 1.05 11.34 4.96
N ASP A 277 0.81 10.05 5.08
CA ASP A 277 -0.25 9.32 4.40
C ASP A 277 -1.23 8.75 5.43
N TYR A 278 -2.53 9.01 5.21
CA TYR A 278 -3.59 8.70 6.16
C TYR A 278 -4.52 7.64 5.62
N TYR A 279 -4.73 6.62 6.44
CA TYR A 279 -5.65 5.55 6.14
C TYR A 279 -6.63 5.31 7.27
N ARG A 280 -7.85 4.92 6.90
CA ARG A 280 -8.87 4.38 7.80
C ARG A 280 -9.27 2.98 7.39
N LEU A 281 -9.64 2.20 8.40
CA LEU A 281 -10.37 0.97 8.22
C LEU A 281 -11.85 1.27 8.44
N THR A 282 -12.59 1.33 7.34
CA THR A 282 -14.05 1.42 7.38
C THR A 282 -14.61 -0.01 7.41
N LYS A 283 -15.24 -0.41 8.51
CA LYS A 283 -16.11 -1.60 8.47
C LYS A 283 -17.41 -1.16 7.82
N LEU A 284 -17.57 -1.43 6.52
CA LEU A 284 -18.90 -1.63 5.99
C LEU A 284 -19.51 -2.73 6.86
N ASN A 285 -20.52 -2.40 7.67
CA ASN A 285 -21.26 -3.40 8.42
C ASN A 285 -21.59 -4.52 7.44
N THR A 286 -21.37 -5.77 7.87
CA THR A 286 -21.87 -6.96 7.18
C THR A 286 -23.21 -6.61 6.54
N ILE A 287 -23.31 -6.68 5.22
CA ILE A 287 -24.58 -6.52 4.50
C ILE A 287 -25.60 -7.32 5.32
N PRO A 288 -26.67 -6.70 5.86
CA PRO A 288 -27.60 -7.40 6.71
C PRO A 288 -28.03 -8.65 5.97
N ALA A 289 -27.88 -9.82 6.61
CA ALA A 289 -28.25 -11.08 5.98
C ALA A 289 -29.65 -10.93 5.40
N ILE A 290 -29.80 -11.18 4.10
CA ILE A 290 -31.08 -11.04 3.39
C ILE A 290 -32.13 -11.81 4.21
N PRO A 291 -33.18 -11.14 4.74
CA PRO A 291 -34.22 -11.81 5.50
C PRO A 291 -34.79 -12.96 4.68
N ARG A 292 -34.75 -14.19 5.23
CA ARG A 292 -35.35 -15.34 4.55
C ARG A 292 -36.86 -15.07 4.39
N GLY A 293 -37.34 -15.03 3.15
CA GLY A 293 -38.77 -14.88 2.83
C GLY A 293 -39.17 -13.60 2.08
N LEU A 294 -38.22 -12.78 1.62
CA LEU A 294 -38.56 -11.61 0.78
C LEU A 294 -39.13 -12.03 -0.58
N SER A 295 -40.21 -11.36 -0.99
CA SER A 295 -40.74 -11.43 -2.36
C SER A 295 -39.73 -10.86 -3.37
N GLN A 296 -39.80 -11.28 -4.64
CA GLN A 296 -38.86 -10.82 -5.68
C GLN A 296 -38.79 -9.29 -5.81
N LEU A 297 -39.91 -8.58 -5.66
CA LEU A 297 -39.96 -7.11 -5.72
C LEU A 297 -39.19 -6.47 -4.55
N SER A 298 -39.34 -7.03 -3.34
CA SER A 298 -38.65 -6.52 -2.14
C SER A 298 -37.16 -6.83 -2.13
N LEU A 299 -36.73 -7.91 -2.79
CA LEU A 299 -35.32 -8.24 -2.96
C LEU A 299 -34.64 -7.27 -3.94
N GLY A 300 -35.32 -6.94 -5.04
CA GLY A 300 -34.83 -5.95 -6.01
C GLY A 300 -34.63 -4.57 -5.39
N ASN A 301 -35.58 -4.11 -4.58
CA ASN A 301 -35.47 -2.83 -3.86
C ASN A 301 -34.38 -2.84 -2.79
N PHE A 302 -34.18 -3.97 -2.10
CA PHE A 302 -33.10 -4.12 -1.12
C PHE A 302 -31.72 -4.06 -1.78
N ILE A 303 -31.56 -4.73 -2.93
CA ILE A 303 -30.31 -4.67 -3.72
C ILE A 303 -30.10 -3.26 -4.29
N LEU A 304 -31.14 -2.59 -4.78
CA LEU A 304 -31.04 -1.21 -5.28
C LEU A 304 -30.65 -0.22 -4.18
N ALA A 305 -31.14 -0.43 -2.95
CA ALA A 305 -30.77 0.39 -1.80
C ALA A 305 -29.30 0.20 -1.42
N ILE A 306 -28.80 -1.04 -1.41
CA ILE A 306 -27.38 -1.35 -1.17
C ILE A 306 -26.50 -0.74 -2.29
N LEU A 307 -26.91 -0.86 -3.55
CA LEU A 307 -26.16 -0.29 -4.68
C LEU A 307 -26.11 1.24 -4.62
N ARG A 308 -27.19 1.91 -4.19
CA ARG A 308 -27.21 3.37 -3.98
C ARG A 308 -26.36 3.84 -2.80
N GLU A 309 -26.16 3.00 -1.78
CA GLU A 309 -25.25 3.30 -0.67
C GLU A 309 -23.78 3.04 -1.03
N LEU A 310 -23.50 2.00 -1.83
CA LEU A 310 -22.13 1.68 -2.24
C LEU A 310 -21.62 2.58 -3.38
N TYR A 311 -22.53 3.14 -4.19
CA TYR A 311 -22.23 4.06 -5.29
C TYR A 311 -23.17 5.26 -5.22
N PRO A 312 -22.89 6.26 -4.37
CA PRO A 312 -23.64 7.51 -4.33
C PRO A 312 -23.20 8.41 -5.50
N GLY A 313 -23.57 8.03 -6.72
CA GLY A 313 -23.19 8.72 -7.98
C GLY A 313 -23.08 7.77 -9.15
#